data_AF-A0A1F3TV37-F1
#
_entry.id   AF-A0A1F3TV37-F1
#
_cell.length_a   1.000
_cell.length_b   1.000
_cell.length_c   1.000
_cell.angle_alpha   90.00
_cell.angle_beta   90.00
_cell.angle_gamma   90.00
#
_symmetry.space_group_name_H-M   'P 1'
#
loop_
_entity.id
_entity.type
_entity.pdbx_description
1 polymer ?
#
loop_
_entity_poly.entity_id
_entity_poly.type
_entity_poly.pdbx_seq_one_letter_code
_entity_poly.pdbx_strand_id
1 'polypeptide(L)'
;METKNTEIEKKARTISRDEDDDLDDDLSEKGLTKEEIEAQEIQEAMQANPGIFNEDEEEFNFDAVENILDLPDNEFPKFTLAKNKARFLRMVSWYRQKEEWIEVAPVSGVAKLFKQQSKELEGIRSSKLDYEMELETGTLTPSQRSYRRDELKMCRVQEKMAVHLISKLQVKIKSGRR
;
A
#
# COMPACT_ATOMS: atom_id res chain seq x y z
N MET A 1 -31.64 48.46 49.74
CA MET A 1 -31.48 47.82 48.43
C MET A 1 -30.06 47.29 48.36
N GLU A 2 -29.91 46.02 48.72
CA GLU A 2 -28.65 45.28 48.69
C GLU A 2 -28.24 44.96 47.25
N THR A 3 -26.97 45.15 46.91
CA THR A 3 -26.36 44.49 45.76
C THR A 3 -25.14 43.72 46.27
N LYS A 4 -25.23 42.39 46.19
CA LYS A 4 -24.20 41.45 46.61
C LYS A 4 -23.24 41.25 45.43
N ASN A 5 -21.97 41.59 45.64
CA ASN A 5 -20.87 41.15 44.78
C ASN A 5 -20.77 39.63 44.87
N THR A 6 -20.88 38.95 43.73
CA THR A 6 -20.61 37.51 43.62
C THR A 6 -19.43 37.27 42.67
N GLU A 7 -18.39 36.78 43.31
CA GLU A 7 -17.17 36.14 42.86
C GLU A 7 -17.33 35.30 41.57
N ILE A 8 -16.51 35.59 40.55
CA ILE A 8 -16.39 34.74 39.34
C ILE A 8 -15.21 33.81 39.56
N GLU A 9 -15.48 32.61 40.06
CA GLU A 9 -14.55 31.48 40.03
C GLU A 9 -14.31 31.04 38.59
N LYS A 10 -13.06 31.13 38.13
CA LYS A 10 -12.61 30.50 36.88
C LYS A 10 -12.57 28.99 37.06
N LYS A 11 -13.68 28.32 36.75
CA LYS A 11 -13.74 26.87 36.62
C LYS A 11 -13.03 26.46 35.32
N ALA A 12 -11.92 25.76 35.47
CA ALA A 12 -11.19 25.12 34.39
C ALA A 12 -12.15 24.26 33.57
N ARG A 13 -12.44 24.69 32.34
CA ARG A 13 -13.19 23.92 31.35
C ARG A 13 -12.21 22.94 30.75
N THR A 14 -12.33 21.69 31.18
CA THR A 14 -11.84 20.50 30.52
C THR A 14 -12.10 20.65 29.02
N ILE A 15 -11.02 20.68 28.23
CA ILE A 15 -11.09 20.54 26.78
C ILE A 15 -11.48 19.08 26.55
N SER A 16 -12.77 18.86 26.29
CA SER A 16 -13.26 17.63 25.70
C SER A 16 -12.58 17.50 24.34
N ARG A 17 -11.79 16.44 24.23
CA ARG A 17 -11.18 15.96 23.01
C ARG A 17 -12.28 15.25 22.24
N ASP A 18 -12.92 15.96 21.32
CA ASP A 18 -13.82 15.41 20.33
C ASP A 18 -13.47 16.07 19.00
N GLU A 19 -12.55 15.46 18.25
CA GLU A 19 -12.51 15.38 16.76
C GLU A 19 -11.56 14.22 16.39
N ASP A 20 -11.78 13.04 16.98
CA ASP A 20 -11.49 11.78 16.28
C ASP A 20 -12.83 11.46 15.57
N ASP A 21 -13.06 12.10 14.41
CA ASP A 21 -14.02 11.62 13.42
C ASP A 21 -13.48 10.27 12.92
N ASP A 22 -13.65 9.23 13.73
CA ASP A 22 -13.88 7.88 13.24
C ASP A 22 -15.18 7.97 12.44
N LEU A 23 -15.05 8.45 11.20
CA LEU A 23 -15.94 8.11 10.10
C LEU A 23 -15.84 6.59 9.93
N ASP A 24 -16.51 5.90 10.85
CA ASP A 24 -16.88 4.51 10.72
C ASP A 24 -17.68 4.45 9.43
N ASP A 25 -17.01 3.86 8.45
CA ASP A 25 -17.41 3.60 7.09
C ASP A 25 -18.77 2.87 7.11
N ASP A 26 -19.85 3.64 7.12
CA ASP A 26 -21.23 3.18 6.95
C ASP A 26 -21.46 2.70 5.52
N LEU A 27 -20.73 1.65 5.14
CA LEU A 27 -20.81 0.98 3.85
C LEU A 27 -20.68 -0.54 4.02
N SER A 28 -21.66 -1.17 4.68
CA SER A 28 -22.34 -2.32 4.06
C SER A 28 -23.64 -2.72 4.78
N GLU A 29 -24.73 -2.80 4.02
CA GLU A 29 -26.04 -3.32 4.44
C GLU A 29 -26.03 -4.83 4.79
N LYS A 30 -24.85 -5.47 4.92
CA LYS A 30 -24.69 -6.93 5.05
C LYS A 30 -23.72 -7.41 6.14
N GLY A 31 -23.04 -6.52 6.88
CA GLY A 31 -22.13 -6.93 7.95
C GLY A 31 -20.95 -7.81 7.49
N LEU A 32 -20.57 -7.68 6.22
CA LEU A 32 -19.46 -8.42 5.62
C LEU A 32 -18.16 -7.70 5.92
N THR A 33 -17.10 -8.46 6.17
CA THR A 33 -15.74 -7.95 6.26
C THR A 33 -15.28 -7.42 4.89
N LYS A 34 -14.30 -6.50 4.90
CA LYS A 34 -13.70 -5.98 3.67
C LYS A 34 -13.24 -7.11 2.74
N GLU A 35 -12.60 -8.14 3.27
CA GLU A 35 -12.15 -9.29 2.48
C GLU A 35 -13.30 -10.05 1.81
N GLU A 36 -14.45 -10.15 2.48
CA GLU A 36 -15.64 -10.82 1.92
C GLU A 36 -16.31 -9.99 0.83
N ILE A 37 -16.37 -8.67 0.97
CA ILE A 37 -16.88 -7.77 -0.07
C ILE A 37 -16.00 -7.90 -1.32
N GLU A 38 -14.69 -7.84 -1.16
CA GLU A 38 -13.77 -7.93 -2.29
C GLU A 38 -13.76 -9.33 -2.94
N ALA A 39 -13.92 -10.39 -2.14
CA ALA A 39 -14.09 -11.75 -2.67
C ALA A 39 -15.39 -11.92 -3.47
N GLN A 40 -16.48 -11.23 -3.06
CA GLN A 40 -17.73 -11.18 -3.82
C GLN A 40 -17.56 -10.44 -5.13
N GLU A 41 -16.91 -9.26 -5.13
CA GLU A 41 -16.61 -8.52 -6.36
C GLU A 41 -15.81 -9.36 -7.36
N ILE A 42 -14.82 -10.12 -6.86
CA ILE A 42 -14.03 -11.04 -7.70
C ILE A 42 -14.92 -12.16 -8.22
N GLN A 43 -15.76 -12.75 -7.38
CA GLN A 43 -16.65 -13.83 -7.78
C GLN A 43 -17.66 -13.37 -8.85
N GLU A 44 -18.18 -12.14 -8.75
CA GLU A 44 -19.02 -11.52 -9.77
C GLU A 44 -18.23 -11.29 -11.06
N ALA A 45 -17.00 -10.77 -10.98
CA ALA A 45 -16.13 -10.61 -12.14
C ALA A 45 -15.80 -11.95 -12.82
N MET A 46 -15.59 -13.02 -12.03
CA MET A 46 -15.40 -14.39 -12.52
C MET A 46 -16.62 -14.90 -13.27
N GLN A 47 -17.83 -14.65 -12.75
CA GLN A 47 -19.07 -15.08 -13.40
C GLN A 47 -19.36 -14.28 -14.68
N ALA A 48 -19.07 -12.97 -14.67
CA ALA A 48 -19.26 -12.10 -15.81
C ALA A 48 -18.26 -12.38 -16.95
N ASN A 49 -17.05 -12.85 -16.64
CA ASN A 49 -16.05 -13.20 -17.63
C ASN A 49 -15.17 -14.39 -17.17
N PRO A 50 -15.62 -15.64 -17.41
CA PRO A 50 -14.95 -16.83 -16.92
C PRO A 50 -13.54 -17.04 -17.48
N GLY A 51 -13.16 -16.33 -18.55
CA GLY A 51 -11.81 -16.37 -19.14
C GLY A 51 -10.76 -15.47 -18.47
N ILE A 52 -11.15 -14.61 -17.52
CA ILE A 52 -10.20 -13.71 -16.82
C ILE A 52 -9.31 -14.47 -15.82
N PHE A 53 -9.75 -15.65 -15.37
CA PHE A 53 -9.12 -16.37 -14.25
C PHE A 53 -8.52 -17.72 -14.65
N ASN A 54 -8.10 -17.84 -15.92
CA ASN A 54 -7.31 -19.00 -16.32
C ASN A 54 -6.03 -19.03 -15.49
N GLU A 55 -5.77 -20.16 -14.82
CA GLU A 55 -4.51 -20.38 -14.09
C GLU A 55 -3.28 -20.38 -15.03
N ASP A 56 -3.52 -20.40 -16.34
CA ASP A 56 -2.53 -20.29 -17.42
C ASP A 56 -2.17 -18.84 -17.81
N GLU A 57 -2.65 -17.81 -17.08
CA GLU A 57 -2.13 -16.45 -17.29
C GLU A 57 -0.61 -16.45 -17.03
N GLU A 58 0.18 -16.10 -18.06
CA GLU A 58 1.64 -16.03 -17.94
C GLU A 58 2.03 -15.19 -16.72
N GLU A 59 2.57 -15.86 -15.70
CA GLU A 59 3.02 -15.21 -14.47
C GLU A 59 4.09 -14.19 -14.86
N PHE A 60 3.87 -12.94 -14.45
CA PHE A 60 4.82 -11.86 -14.73
C PHE A 60 6.21 -12.24 -14.20
N ASN A 61 7.18 -12.37 -15.09
CA ASN A 61 8.52 -12.80 -14.73
C ASN A 61 9.30 -11.65 -14.07
N PHE A 62 9.22 -11.60 -12.75
CA PHE A 62 9.91 -10.60 -11.95
C PHE A 62 11.43 -10.65 -12.08
N ASP A 63 12.01 -11.81 -12.36
CA ASP A 63 13.48 -11.96 -12.42
C ASP A 63 14.07 -11.41 -13.72
N ALA A 64 13.29 -11.40 -14.80
CA ALA A 64 13.71 -10.88 -16.10
C ALA A 64 13.80 -9.35 -16.15
N VAL A 65 13.12 -8.64 -15.24
CA VAL A 65 13.08 -7.18 -15.21
C VAL A 65 14.11 -6.67 -14.21
N GLU A 66 15.02 -5.79 -14.60
CA GLU A 66 15.96 -5.19 -13.64
C GLU A 66 15.27 -4.12 -12.76
N ASN A 67 14.60 -3.17 -13.42
CA ASN A 67 13.89 -2.07 -12.77
C ASN A 67 12.48 -1.90 -13.37
N ILE A 68 11.45 -2.05 -12.53
CA ILE A 68 10.05 -1.94 -12.94
C ILE A 68 9.70 -0.51 -13.39
N LEU A 69 10.39 0.50 -12.86
CA LEU A 69 10.10 1.90 -13.16
C LEU A 69 10.43 2.29 -14.61
N ASP A 70 11.29 1.51 -15.26
CA ASP A 70 11.73 1.71 -16.65
C ASP A 70 10.82 1.00 -17.67
N LEU A 71 9.89 0.16 -17.20
CA LEU A 71 8.97 -0.55 -18.08
C LEU A 71 7.93 0.41 -18.69
N PRO A 72 7.54 0.19 -19.96
CA PRO A 72 6.39 0.84 -20.54
C PRO A 72 5.07 0.29 -19.99
N ASP A 73 4.00 1.09 -20.05
CA ASP A 73 2.72 0.78 -19.40
C ASP A 73 2.07 -0.54 -19.86
N ASN A 74 2.37 -0.99 -21.08
CA ASN A 74 1.88 -2.24 -21.66
C ASN A 74 2.61 -3.49 -21.14
N GLU A 75 3.77 -3.31 -20.52
CA GLU A 75 4.58 -4.39 -19.94
C GLU A 75 4.43 -4.48 -18.42
N PHE A 76 3.57 -3.67 -17.81
CA PHE A 76 3.29 -3.77 -16.38
C PHE A 76 2.58 -5.08 -16.00
N PRO A 77 2.76 -5.55 -14.76
CA PRO A 77 2.00 -6.67 -14.23
C PRO A 77 0.50 -6.42 -14.37
N LYS A 78 -0.22 -7.42 -14.86
CA LYS A 78 -1.68 -7.39 -14.95
C LYS A 78 -2.27 -7.68 -13.57
N PHE A 79 -3.36 -6.99 -13.23
CA PHE A 79 -4.11 -7.22 -11.99
C PHE A 79 -5.54 -7.56 -12.34
N THR A 80 -6.12 -8.46 -11.56
CA THR A 80 -7.51 -8.90 -11.66
C THR A 80 -8.46 -7.71 -11.46
N LEU A 81 -8.21 -6.91 -10.43
CA LEU A 81 -9.08 -5.81 -10.05
C LEU A 81 -8.53 -4.46 -10.49
N ALA A 82 -9.41 -3.62 -11.05
CA ALA A 82 -9.07 -2.26 -11.45
C ALA A 82 -8.55 -1.42 -10.27
N LYS A 83 -9.05 -1.66 -9.05
CA LYS A 83 -8.58 -1.00 -7.83
C LYS A 83 -7.11 -1.36 -7.52
N ASN A 84 -6.72 -2.62 -7.71
CA ASN A 84 -5.35 -3.08 -7.52
C ASN A 84 -4.43 -2.50 -8.59
N LYS A 85 -4.87 -2.45 -9.85
CA LYS A 85 -4.17 -1.74 -10.92
C LYS A 85 -3.97 -0.26 -10.58
N ALA A 86 -4.99 0.42 -10.07
CA ALA A 86 -4.88 1.83 -9.67
C ALA A 86 -3.90 2.02 -8.49
N ARG A 87 -3.92 1.12 -7.49
CA ARG A 87 -2.96 1.10 -6.37
C ARG A 87 -1.53 0.92 -6.88
N PHE A 88 -1.32 -0.01 -7.81
CA PHE A 88 -0.03 -0.22 -8.47
C PHE A 88 0.46 1.05 -9.19
N LEU A 89 -0.37 1.69 -9.99
CA LEU A 89 0.03 2.91 -10.72
C LEU A 89 0.35 4.07 -9.78
N ARG A 90 -0.39 4.23 -8.67
CA ARG A 90 -0.05 5.21 -7.63
C ARG A 90 1.30 4.92 -7.00
N MET A 91 1.59 3.64 -6.73
CA MET A 91 2.86 3.20 -6.19
C MET A 91 4.01 3.51 -7.16
N VAL A 92 3.90 3.15 -8.44
CA VAL A 92 4.90 3.47 -9.48
C VAL A 92 5.15 4.97 -9.56
N SER A 93 4.09 5.78 -9.60
CA SER A 93 4.19 7.24 -9.65
C SER A 93 4.96 7.80 -8.45
N TRP A 94 4.67 7.30 -7.24
CA TRP A 94 5.38 7.71 -6.03
C TRP A 94 6.87 7.40 -6.10
N TYR A 95 7.24 6.18 -6.52
CA TYR A 95 8.65 5.79 -6.63
C TYR A 95 9.40 6.65 -7.66
N ARG A 96 8.81 6.89 -8.85
CA ARG A 96 9.41 7.78 -9.86
C ARG A 96 9.67 9.19 -9.30
N GLN A 97 8.68 9.78 -8.63
CA GLN A 97 8.84 11.09 -7.98
C GLN A 97 9.94 11.08 -6.91
N LYS A 98 10.10 9.98 -6.17
CA LYS A 98 11.19 9.85 -5.20
C LYS A 98 12.56 9.76 -5.85
N GLU A 99 12.70 9.09 -6.99
CA GLU A 99 13.97 9.07 -7.71
C GLU A 99 14.40 10.47 -8.17
N GLU A 100 13.49 11.23 -8.78
CA GLU A 100 13.75 12.61 -9.19
C GLU A 100 14.11 13.49 -8.00
N TRP A 101 13.40 13.33 -6.88
CA TRP A 101 13.64 14.10 -5.67
C TRP A 101 15.03 13.82 -5.06
N ILE A 102 15.55 12.59 -5.12
CA ILE A 102 16.86 12.22 -4.55
C ILE A 102 18.00 13.04 -5.16
N GLU A 103 17.89 13.41 -6.43
CA GLU A 103 18.92 14.17 -7.14
C GLU A 103 19.16 15.54 -6.49
N VAL A 104 18.07 16.21 -6.08
CA VAL A 104 18.09 17.58 -5.54
C VAL A 104 17.96 17.65 -4.01
N ALA A 105 17.59 16.54 -3.36
CA ALA A 105 17.32 16.52 -1.93
C ALA A 105 18.60 16.70 -1.09
N PRO A 106 18.52 17.42 0.04
CA PRO A 106 19.62 17.48 0.99
C PRO A 106 19.88 16.11 1.62
N VAL A 107 21.14 15.80 1.92
CA VAL A 107 21.56 14.52 2.52
C VAL A 107 20.79 14.16 3.79
N SER A 108 20.41 15.15 4.61
CA SER A 108 19.58 14.93 5.80
C SER A 108 18.18 14.40 5.47
N GLY A 109 17.55 14.91 4.41
CA GLY A 109 16.27 14.43 3.91
C GLY A 109 16.38 13.01 3.36
N VAL A 110 17.42 12.76 2.56
CA VAL A 110 17.73 11.44 1.99
C VAL A 110 17.97 10.41 3.11
N ALA A 111 18.72 10.77 4.15
CA ALA A 111 18.99 9.90 5.29
C ALA A 111 17.71 9.59 6.11
N LYS A 112 16.79 10.54 6.23
CA LYS A 112 15.48 10.31 6.87
C LYS A 112 14.65 9.32 6.04
N LEU A 113 14.55 9.54 4.72
CA LEU A 113 13.80 8.64 3.83
C LEU A 113 14.41 7.24 3.81
N PHE A 114 15.75 7.12 3.80
CA PHE A 114 16.45 5.84 3.86
C PHE A 114 16.03 5.01 5.08
N LYS A 115 16.00 5.61 6.27
CA LYS A 115 15.57 4.92 7.49
C LYS A 115 14.11 4.47 7.41
N GLN A 116 13.24 5.33 6.89
CA GLN A 116 11.83 5.01 6.71
C GLN A 116 11.64 3.84 5.74
N GLN A 117 12.23 3.93 4.55
CA GLN A 117 12.11 2.90 3.51
C GLN A 117 12.74 1.58 3.93
N SER A 118 13.84 1.59 4.69
CA SER A 118 14.44 0.37 5.22
C SER A 118 13.50 -0.36 6.18
N LYS A 119 12.76 0.38 7.02
CA LYS A 119 11.74 -0.21 7.91
C LYS A 119 10.51 -0.70 7.13
N GLU A 120 10.05 0.08 6.15
CA GLU A 120 8.92 -0.31 5.31
C GLU A 120 9.24 -1.58 4.50
N LEU A 121 10.48 -1.75 4.04
CA LEU A 121 10.94 -2.96 3.33
C LEU A 121 10.78 -4.23 4.18
N GLU A 122 11.06 -4.16 5.48
CA GLU A 122 10.83 -5.28 6.40
C GLU A 122 9.34 -5.64 6.47
N GLY A 123 8.46 -4.64 6.57
CA GLY A 123 7.01 -4.85 6.54
C GLY A 123 6.53 -5.49 5.24
N ILE A 124 7.01 -5.00 4.10
CA ILE A 124 6.67 -5.56 2.77
C ILE A 124 7.06 -7.04 2.68
N ARG A 125 8.26 -7.40 3.17
CA ARG A 125 8.76 -8.79 3.17
C ARG A 125 7.92 -9.70 4.06
N SER A 126 7.52 -9.23 5.24
CA SER A 126 6.62 -9.98 6.11
C SER A 126 5.28 -10.23 5.43
N SER A 127 4.62 -9.20 4.89
CA SER A 127 3.35 -9.36 4.18
C SER A 127 3.49 -10.27 2.95
N LYS A 128 4.62 -10.20 2.23
CA LYS A 128 4.89 -11.10 1.10
C LYS A 128 4.88 -12.56 1.54
N LEU A 129 5.60 -12.87 2.63
CA LEU A 129 5.69 -14.21 3.19
C LEU A 129 4.33 -14.71 3.67
N ASP A 130 3.52 -13.84 4.28
CA ASP A 130 2.17 -14.17 4.71
C ASP A 130 1.30 -14.58 3.52
N TYR A 131 1.32 -13.82 2.41
CA TYR A 131 0.58 -14.17 1.20
C TYR A 131 1.09 -15.45 0.50
N GLU A 132 2.41 -15.67 0.49
CA GLU A 132 2.99 -16.92 -0.02
C GLU A 132 2.47 -18.12 0.79
N MET A 133 2.49 -18.01 2.12
CA MET A 133 2.00 -19.06 3.01
C MET A 133 0.50 -19.33 2.84
N GLU A 134 -0.33 -18.30 2.77
CA GLU A 134 -1.76 -18.46 2.55
C GLU A 134 -2.08 -19.17 1.23
N LEU A 135 -1.36 -18.84 0.16
CA LEU A 135 -1.53 -19.50 -1.14
C LEU A 135 -1.12 -20.98 -1.10
N GLU A 136 -0.06 -21.30 -0.35
CA GLU A 136 0.44 -22.66 -0.15
C GLU A 136 -0.50 -23.53 0.70
N THR A 137 -1.20 -22.95 1.69
CA THR A 137 -2.10 -23.71 2.58
C THR A 137 -3.28 -24.37 1.86
N GLY A 138 -3.65 -23.88 0.67
CA GLY A 138 -4.65 -24.51 -0.18
C GLY A 138 -6.11 -24.39 0.29
N THR A 139 -6.37 -23.65 1.37
CA THR A 139 -7.71 -23.51 1.98
C THR A 139 -8.59 -22.42 1.32
N LEU A 140 -7.99 -21.57 0.49
CA LEU A 140 -8.66 -20.44 -0.15
C LEU A 140 -9.62 -20.86 -1.26
N THR A 141 -10.77 -20.19 -1.34
CA THR A 141 -11.66 -20.29 -2.51
C THR A 141 -10.97 -19.76 -3.77
N PRO A 142 -11.43 -20.09 -4.98
CA PRO A 142 -10.83 -19.56 -6.22
C PRO A 142 -10.77 -18.03 -6.28
N SER A 143 -11.82 -17.33 -5.84
CA SER A 143 -11.85 -15.87 -5.81
C SER A 143 -10.86 -15.29 -4.79
N GLN A 144 -10.81 -15.87 -3.58
CA GLN A 144 -9.83 -15.50 -2.57
C GLN A 144 -8.39 -15.76 -3.04
N ARG A 145 -8.14 -16.90 -3.68
CA ARG A 145 -6.82 -17.25 -4.24
C ARG A 145 -6.38 -16.23 -5.27
N SER A 146 -7.27 -15.83 -6.19
CA SER A 146 -6.95 -14.79 -7.17
C SER A 146 -6.61 -13.46 -6.53
N TYR A 147 -7.34 -13.06 -5.49
CA TYR A 147 -7.03 -11.88 -4.70
C TYR A 147 -5.64 -11.96 -4.06
N ARG A 148 -5.36 -13.06 -3.34
CA ARG A 148 -4.06 -13.25 -2.66
C ARG A 148 -2.89 -13.31 -3.66
N ARG A 149 -3.10 -13.85 -4.88
CA ARG A 149 -2.10 -13.78 -5.97
C ARG A 149 -1.80 -12.34 -6.38
N ASP A 150 -2.82 -11.49 -6.50
CA ASP A 150 -2.63 -10.07 -6.82
C ASP A 150 -1.95 -9.30 -5.69
N GLU A 151 -2.29 -9.58 -4.43
CA GLU A 151 -1.59 -8.96 -3.29
C GLU A 151 -0.13 -9.42 -3.20
N LEU A 152 0.15 -10.71 -3.43
CA LEU A 152 1.52 -11.21 -3.53
C LEU A 152 2.29 -10.51 -4.66
N LYS A 153 1.66 -10.37 -5.84
CA LYS A 153 2.21 -9.65 -6.99
C LYS A 153 2.53 -8.19 -6.60
N MET A 154 1.62 -7.51 -5.89
CA MET A 154 1.87 -6.16 -5.36
C MET A 154 3.08 -6.11 -4.43
N CYS A 155 3.19 -7.03 -3.48
CA CYS A 155 4.33 -7.11 -2.56
C CYS A 155 5.66 -7.35 -3.30
N ARG A 156 5.68 -8.22 -4.31
CA ARG A 156 6.87 -8.48 -5.14
C ARG A 156 7.32 -7.24 -5.90
N VAL A 157 6.39 -6.53 -6.55
CA VAL A 157 6.68 -5.26 -7.23
C VAL A 157 7.24 -4.25 -6.21
N GLN A 158 6.54 -4.07 -5.08
CA GLN A 158 6.88 -3.08 -4.08
C GLN A 158 8.25 -3.34 -3.46
N GLU A 159 8.56 -4.60 -3.12
CA GLU A 159 9.87 -5.01 -2.62
C GLU A 159 10.98 -4.61 -3.60
N LYS A 160 10.79 -4.90 -4.89
CA LYS A 160 11.80 -4.62 -5.93
C LYS A 160 12.07 -3.11 -6.08
N MET A 161 11.02 -2.30 -6.13
CA MET A 161 11.15 -0.84 -6.20
C MET A 161 11.74 -0.25 -4.91
N ALA A 162 11.35 -0.77 -3.75
CA ALA A 162 11.90 -0.35 -2.46
C ALA A 162 13.41 -0.64 -2.36
N VAL A 163 13.85 -1.84 -2.76
CA VAL A 163 15.27 -2.20 -2.80
C VAL A 163 16.04 -1.25 -3.71
N HIS A 164 15.53 -1.01 -4.92
CA HIS A 164 16.15 -0.08 -5.87
C HIS A 164 16.27 1.34 -5.30
N LEU A 165 15.18 1.87 -4.72
CA LEU A 165 15.14 3.18 -4.08
C LEU A 165 16.16 3.27 -2.94
N ILE A 166 16.21 2.26 -2.06
CA ILE A 166 17.16 2.19 -0.94
C ILE A 166 18.60 2.21 -1.45
N SER A 167 18.91 1.49 -2.54
CA SER A 167 20.23 1.53 -3.17
C SER A 167 20.61 2.94 -3.63
N LYS A 168 19.70 3.65 -4.32
CA LYS A 168 19.93 5.06 -4.74
C LYS A 168 20.15 6.00 -3.55
N LEU A 169 19.31 5.89 -2.52
CA LEU A 169 19.44 6.66 -1.28
C LEU A 169 20.80 6.42 -0.62
N GLN A 170 21.24 5.17 -0.54
CA GLN A 170 22.51 4.79 0.07
C GLN A 170 23.70 5.37 -0.71
N VAL A 171 23.65 5.37 -2.04
CA VAL A 171 24.70 5.98 -2.89
C VAL A 171 24.79 7.49 -2.62
N LYS A 172 23.67 8.21 -2.61
CA LYS A 172 23.64 9.65 -2.32
C LYS A 172 24.21 9.96 -0.93
N ILE A 173 23.80 9.21 0.10
CA ILE A 173 24.32 9.36 1.48
C ILE A 173 25.83 9.15 1.52
N LYS A 174 26.34 8.06 0.90
CA LYS A 174 27.77 7.75 0.88
C LYS A 174 28.58 8.80 0.11
N SER A 175 28.03 9.32 -0.98
CA SER A 175 28.71 10.32 -1.82
C SER A 175 28.88 11.67 -1.11
N GLY A 176 28.06 11.98 -0.10
CA GLY A 176 28.05 13.26 0.60
C GLY A 176 27.71 14.47 -0.31
N ARG A 177 27.28 14.22 -1.55
CA ARG A 177 27.00 15.26 -2.55
C ARG A 177 25.75 16.02 -2.12
N ARG A 178 25.96 17.27 -1.69
CA ARG A 178 24.90 18.22 -1.36
C ARG A 178 24.14 18.64 -2.61
#